data_AF-A0A538M0A0-F1
#
_entry.id   AF-A0A538M0A0-F1
#
_cell.length_a   1.000
_cell.length_b   1.000
_cell.length_c   1.000
_cell.angle_alpha   90.00
_cell.angle_beta   90.00
_cell.angle_gamma   90.00
#
_symmetry.space_group_name_H-M   'P 1'
#
loop_
_entity.id
_entity.type
_entity.pdbx_description
1 polymer ?
#
loop_
_entity_poly.entity_id
_entity_poly.type
_entity_poly.pdbx_seq_one_letter_code
_entity_poly.pdbx_strand_id
1 'polypeptide(L)'
;MNATAPIAPAGPQHMRALARANQIRLARAELKRGVAAGKIDVAEVIVYCPWEANGMAVADLLISQRRWGETRCHKLLAQLPVSEQKTIGSMTDRQRRVLAAMLSSADGGHAWSADPLSNGQPLSLAN
;
A
#
# COMPACT_ATOMS: atom_id res chain seq x y z
N MET A 1 -12.19 -4.75 -53.01
CA MET A 1 -10.86 -5.33 -52.71
C MET A 1 -10.57 -5.05 -51.25
N ASN A 2 -10.64 -6.06 -50.38
CA ASN A 2 -10.54 -5.87 -48.94
C ASN A 2 -9.08 -5.93 -48.51
N ALA A 3 -8.51 -4.78 -48.13
CA ALA A 3 -7.17 -4.69 -47.57
C ALA A 3 -7.17 -5.29 -46.15
N THR A 4 -6.63 -6.50 -46.02
CA THR A 4 -6.30 -7.10 -44.71
C THR A 4 -4.96 -6.49 -44.28
N ALA A 5 -5.00 -5.55 -43.35
CA ALA A 5 -3.79 -5.04 -42.71
C ALA A 5 -3.14 -6.15 -41.86
N PRO A 6 -1.85 -6.46 -42.03
CA PRO A 6 -1.19 -7.45 -41.19
C PRO A 6 -1.02 -6.89 -39.78
N ILE A 7 -1.71 -7.49 -38.81
CA ILE A 7 -1.47 -7.23 -37.38
C ILE A 7 -0.11 -7.87 -37.08
N ALA A 8 0.96 -7.07 -37.11
CA ALA A 8 2.26 -7.51 -36.65
C ALA A 8 2.15 -7.98 -35.18
N PRO A 9 2.79 -9.10 -34.79
CA PRO A 9 2.70 -9.59 -33.42
C PRO A 9 3.16 -8.50 -32.46
N ALA A 10 2.41 -8.29 -31.38
CA ALA A 10 2.73 -7.33 -30.32
C ALA A 10 4.10 -7.68 -29.71
N GLY A 11 5.15 -7.08 -30.25
CA GLY A 11 6.53 -7.25 -29.83
C GLY A 11 6.80 -6.68 -28.42
N PRO A 12 8.08 -6.40 -28.06
CA PRO A 12 8.63 -6.20 -26.70
C PRO A 12 7.82 -5.40 -25.67
N GLN A 13 6.86 -4.56 -26.08
CA GLN A 13 5.98 -3.78 -25.21
C GLN A 13 5.10 -4.65 -24.31
N HIS A 14 4.43 -5.68 -24.83
CA HIS A 14 3.56 -6.54 -24.01
C HIS A 14 4.38 -7.26 -22.93
N MET A 15 5.57 -7.75 -23.27
CA MET A 15 6.50 -8.38 -22.32
C MET A 15 7.00 -7.40 -21.26
N ARG A 16 7.34 -6.17 -21.63
CA ARG A 16 7.72 -5.10 -20.68
C ARG A 16 6.56 -4.74 -19.75
N ALA A 17 5.34 -4.63 -20.28
CA ALA A 17 4.14 -4.36 -19.49
C ALA A 17 3.86 -5.49 -18.50
N LEU A 18 3.98 -6.75 -18.94
CA LEU A 18 3.84 -7.93 -18.09
C LEU A 18 4.90 -7.96 -16.98
N ALA A 19 6.16 -7.69 -17.31
CA ALA A 19 7.25 -7.62 -16.34
C ALA A 19 6.97 -6.52 -15.28
N ARG A 20 6.52 -5.35 -15.71
CA ARG A 20 6.14 -4.26 -14.79
C ARG A 20 4.95 -4.65 -13.90
N ALA A 21 3.94 -5.31 -14.46
CA ALA A 21 2.80 -5.79 -13.71
C ALA A 21 3.20 -6.86 -12.67
N ASN A 22 4.11 -7.77 -13.04
CA ASN A 22 4.67 -8.76 -12.11
C ASN A 22 5.44 -8.09 -10.98
N GLN A 23 6.29 -7.09 -11.28
CA GLN A 23 7.02 -6.32 -10.29
C GLN A 23 6.08 -5.69 -9.25
N ILE A 24 5.00 -5.04 -9.70
CA ILE A 24 4.00 -4.44 -8.81
C ILE A 24 3.29 -5.51 -7.98
N ARG A 25 2.89 -6.64 -8.58
CA ARG A 25 2.19 -7.72 -7.87
C ARG A 25 3.06 -8.35 -6.79
N LEU A 26 4.34 -8.58 -7.06
CA LEU A 26 5.28 -9.13 -6.08
C LEU A 26 5.52 -8.15 -4.92
N ALA A 27 5.78 -6.88 -5.25
CA ALA A 27 6.04 -5.87 -4.23
C ALA A 27 4.80 -5.60 -3.35
N ARG A 28 3.58 -5.63 -3.92
CA ARG A 28 2.33 -5.62 -3.13
C ARG A 28 2.18 -6.86 -2.26
N ALA A 29 2.54 -8.05 -2.75
CA ALA A 29 2.47 -9.27 -1.96
C ALA A 29 3.43 -9.22 -0.76
N GLU A 30 4.62 -8.66 -0.93
CA GLU A 30 5.57 -8.40 0.15
C GLU A 30 5.03 -7.41 1.17
N LEU A 31 4.50 -6.28 0.71
CA LEU A 31 3.86 -5.29 1.58
C LEU A 31 2.74 -5.91 2.42
N LYS A 32 1.82 -6.65 1.80
CA LYS A 32 0.72 -7.33 2.49
C LYS A 32 1.21 -8.38 3.50
N ARG A 33 2.28 -9.11 3.18
CA ARG A 33 2.90 -10.07 4.12
C ARG A 33 3.51 -9.35 5.34
N GLY A 34 4.17 -8.22 5.13
CA GLY A 34 4.72 -7.39 6.21
C GLY A 34 3.63 -6.84 7.13
N VAL A 35 2.54 -6.34 6.54
CA VAL A 35 1.34 -5.87 7.25
C VAL A 35 0.67 -7.00 8.05
N ALA A 36 0.44 -8.17 7.43
CA ALA A 36 -0.16 -9.31 8.11
C ALA A 36 0.69 -9.82 9.28
N ALA A 37 2.02 -9.72 9.16
CA ALA A 37 2.97 -10.05 10.22
C ALA A 37 3.08 -8.98 11.31
N GLY A 38 2.48 -7.80 11.13
CA GLY A 38 2.62 -6.66 12.03
C GLY A 38 4.01 -6.01 12.01
N LYS A 39 4.80 -6.25 10.94
CA LYS A 39 6.13 -5.64 10.75
C LYS A 39 6.06 -4.27 10.09
N ILE A 40 4.95 -3.99 9.41
CA ILE A 40 4.70 -2.74 8.70
C ILE A 40 3.37 -2.21 9.23
N ASP A 41 3.38 -0.99 9.74
CA ASP A 41 2.17 -0.30 10.18
C ASP A 41 1.37 0.20 8.96
N VAL A 42 0.08 -0.11 8.91
CA VAL A 42 -0.80 0.33 7.84
C VAL A 42 -1.06 1.82 7.89
N ALA A 43 -1.06 2.44 9.07
CA ALA A 43 -1.16 3.89 9.18
C ALA A 43 0.00 4.58 8.44
N GLU A 44 1.23 4.08 8.60
CA GLU A 44 2.41 4.59 7.88
C GLU A 44 2.29 4.39 6.37
N VAL A 45 1.84 3.20 5.92
CA VAL A 45 1.65 2.91 4.48
C VAL A 45 0.63 3.86 3.86
N ILE A 46 -0.46 4.17 4.56
CA ILE A 46 -1.50 5.09 4.08
C ILE A 46 -0.96 6.52 3.97
N VAL A 47 -0.18 6.98 4.96
CA VAL A 47 0.38 8.33 4.97
C VAL A 47 1.46 8.49 3.89
N TYR A 48 2.44 7.59 3.87
CA TYR A 48 3.57 7.66 2.93
C TYR A 48 3.17 7.29 1.49
N CYS A 49 2.17 6.42 1.33
CA CYS A 49 1.70 5.93 0.03
C CYS A 49 2.85 5.46 -0.88
N PRO A 50 3.55 4.37 -0.52
CA PRO A 50 4.63 3.85 -1.33
C PRO A 50 4.11 3.42 -2.72
N TRP A 51 5.00 3.36 -3.72
CA TRP A 51 4.61 3.20 -5.12
C TRP A 51 3.86 1.88 -5.39
N GLU A 52 4.17 0.83 -4.64
CA GLU A 52 3.48 -0.46 -4.68
C GLU A 52 2.00 -0.31 -4.30
N ALA A 53 1.74 0.53 -3.29
CA ALA A 53 0.42 0.77 -2.72
C ALA A 53 -0.40 1.83 -3.47
N ASN A 54 0.25 2.66 -4.29
CA ASN A 54 -0.39 3.77 -4.99
C ASN A 54 -1.67 3.36 -5.74
N GLY A 55 -1.60 2.27 -6.51
CA GLY A 55 -2.74 1.72 -7.25
C GLY A 55 -3.48 0.58 -6.56
N MET A 56 -3.29 0.38 -5.25
CA MET A 56 -3.99 -0.64 -4.46
C MET A 56 -5.21 0.00 -3.79
N ALA A 57 -6.32 -0.73 -3.72
CA ALA A 57 -7.50 -0.27 -2.99
C ALA A 57 -7.19 -0.17 -1.49
N VAL A 58 -7.75 0.84 -0.83
CA VAL A 58 -7.56 1.01 0.61
C VAL A 58 -8.10 -0.18 1.40
N ALA A 59 -9.22 -0.77 0.96
CA ALA A 59 -9.80 -1.95 1.60
C ALA A 59 -8.88 -3.18 1.54
N ASP A 60 -8.21 -3.43 0.40
CA ASP A 60 -7.27 -4.55 0.26
C ASP A 60 -6.12 -4.46 1.26
N LEU A 61 -5.63 -3.25 1.52
CA LEU A 61 -4.60 -3.01 2.53
C LEU A 61 -5.14 -3.26 3.93
N LEU A 62 -6.32 -2.71 4.24
CA LEU A 62 -6.92 -2.80 5.56
C LEU A 62 -7.25 -4.25 5.95
N ILE A 63 -7.78 -5.05 5.03
CA ILE A 63 -8.12 -6.47 5.24
C ILE A 63 -6.85 -7.33 5.37
N SER A 64 -5.71 -6.88 4.84
CA SER A 64 -4.43 -7.59 5.01
C SER A 64 -3.90 -7.54 6.44
N GLN A 65 -4.43 -6.65 7.30
CA GLN A 65 -4.03 -6.56 8.70
C GLN A 65 -4.51 -7.75 9.52
N ARG A 66 -3.74 -8.12 10.54
CA ARG A 66 -4.11 -9.19 11.46
C ARG A 66 -5.36 -8.79 12.28
N ARG A 67 -6.37 -9.68 12.34
CA ARG A 67 -7.68 -9.45 13.00
C ARG A 67 -8.56 -8.39 12.34
N TRP A 68 -8.24 -7.99 11.12
CA TRP A 68 -9.11 -7.16 10.30
C TRP A 68 -9.83 -8.03 9.28
N GLY A 69 -11.14 -7.81 9.14
CA GLY A 69 -11.98 -8.44 8.13
C GLY A 69 -12.88 -7.40 7.47
N GLU A 70 -13.64 -7.81 6.46
CA GLU A 70 -14.49 -6.93 5.66
C GLU A 70 -15.40 -6.05 6.52
N THR A 71 -16.07 -6.63 7.53
CA THR A 71 -16.97 -5.86 8.41
C THR A 71 -16.27 -4.72 9.15
N ARG A 72 -15.05 -4.94 9.64
CA ARG A 72 -14.28 -3.92 10.38
C ARG A 72 -13.76 -2.84 9.42
N CYS A 73 -13.30 -3.26 8.24
CA CYS A 73 -12.88 -2.36 7.17
C CYS A 73 -14.05 -1.45 6.74
N HIS A 74 -15.20 -2.03 6.41
CA HIS A 74 -16.40 -1.29 6.03
C HIS A 74 -16.84 -0.30 7.12
N LYS A 75 -16.90 -0.74 8.39
CA LYS A 75 -17.25 0.15 9.52
C LYS A 75 -16.29 1.31 9.71
N LEU A 76 -14.99 1.10 9.50
CA LEU A 76 -13.99 2.16 9.59
C LEU A 76 -14.15 3.14 8.43
N LEU A 77 -14.22 2.61 7.21
CA LEU A 77 -14.30 3.43 6.01
C LEU A 77 -15.63 4.17 5.92
N ALA A 78 -16.75 3.63 6.40
CA ALA A 78 -18.04 4.33 6.41
C ALA A 78 -18.06 5.59 7.30
N GLN A 79 -17.13 5.71 8.26
CA GLN A 79 -16.97 6.94 9.05
C GLN A 79 -16.24 8.05 8.28
N LEU A 80 -15.54 7.68 7.21
CA LEU A 80 -14.94 8.58 6.24
C LEU A 80 -15.81 8.59 4.97
N PRO A 81 -15.99 9.70 4.26
CA PRO A 81 -16.60 9.67 2.93
C PRO A 81 -15.60 9.11 1.89
N VAL A 82 -15.10 7.89 2.10
CA VAL A 82 -14.10 7.20 1.27
C VAL A 82 -14.66 5.86 0.83
N SER A 83 -14.71 5.64 -0.48
CA SER A 83 -15.08 4.34 -1.05
C SER A 83 -14.00 3.30 -0.77
N GLU A 84 -14.40 2.05 -0.50
CA GLU A 84 -13.51 0.91 -0.27
C GLU A 84 -12.56 0.62 -1.43
N GLN A 85 -13.05 0.83 -2.65
CA GLN A 85 -12.29 0.63 -3.89
C GLN A 85 -11.40 1.83 -4.22
N LYS A 86 -11.48 2.91 -3.45
CA LYS A 86 -10.63 4.08 -3.65
C LYS A 86 -9.17 3.66 -3.49
N THR A 87 -8.35 4.00 -4.47
CA THR A 87 -6.92 3.71 -4.41
C THR A 87 -6.24 4.62 -3.40
N ILE A 88 -5.24 4.10 -2.70
CA ILE A 88 -4.47 4.87 -1.71
C ILE A 88 -3.86 6.12 -2.38
N GLY A 89 -3.35 5.97 -3.60
CA GLY A 89 -2.78 7.03 -4.43
C GLY A 89 -3.75 8.19 -4.73
N SER A 90 -5.05 7.91 -4.85
CA SER A 90 -6.08 8.93 -5.16
C SER A 90 -6.71 9.61 -3.94
N MET A 91 -6.38 9.15 -2.72
CA MET A 91 -6.83 9.80 -1.48
C MET A 91 -6.13 11.15 -1.30
N THR A 92 -6.87 12.13 -0.78
CA THR A 92 -6.26 13.39 -0.38
C THR A 92 -5.39 13.20 0.86
N ASP A 93 -4.38 14.06 1.05
CA ASP A 93 -3.53 14.03 2.24
C ASP A 93 -4.36 14.10 3.54
N ARG A 94 -5.40 14.93 3.57
CA ARG A 94 -6.36 15.00 4.67
C ARG A 94 -7.06 13.66 4.93
N GLN A 95 -7.55 12.99 3.88
CA GLN A 95 -8.20 11.68 4.02
C GLN A 95 -7.23 10.64 4.58
N ARG A 96 -5.98 10.63 4.12
CA ARG A 96 -4.93 9.72 4.59
C ARG A 96 -4.61 9.94 6.07
N ARG A 97 -4.41 11.20 6.49
CA ARG A 97 -4.12 11.54 7.89
C ARG A 97 -5.26 11.18 8.85
N VAL A 98 -6.50 11.46 8.47
CA VAL A 98 -7.66 11.11 9.32
C VAL A 98 -7.78 9.60 9.43
N LEU A 99 -7.66 8.86 8.32
CA LEU A 99 -7.71 7.40 8.35
C LEU A 99 -6.58 6.81 9.22
N ALA A 100 -5.36 7.32 9.10
CA ALA A 100 -4.22 6.90 9.93
C ALA A 100 -4.50 7.12 11.43
N ALA A 101 -5.01 8.29 11.81
CA ALA A 101 -5.37 8.57 13.21
C ALA A 101 -6.46 7.64 13.76
N MET A 102 -7.46 7.32 12.93
CA MET A 102 -8.51 6.36 13.31
C MET A 102 -7.97 4.94 13.47
N LEU A 103 -7.01 4.52 12.64
CA LEU A 103 -6.36 3.22 12.75
C LEU A 103 -5.57 3.08 14.05
N SER A 104 -4.77 4.09 14.42
CA SER A 104 -4.03 4.10 15.68
C SER A 104 -4.95 4.01 16.90
N SER A 105 -6.14 4.62 16.82
CA SER A 105 -7.15 4.55 17.88
C SER A 105 -7.88 3.19 17.91
N ALA A 106 -8.10 2.58 16.76
CA ALA A 106 -8.80 1.31 16.62
C ALA A 106 -7.93 0.10 17.01
N ASP A 107 -6.61 0.19 16.86
CA ASP A 107 -5.71 -0.94 17.10
C ASP A 107 -5.36 -1.17 18.57
N GLY A 108 -5.73 -0.26 19.49
CA GLY A 108 -5.97 -0.49 20.92
C GLY A 108 -5.00 -1.41 21.70
N GLY A 109 -3.76 -1.56 21.26
CA GLY A 109 -2.86 -2.60 21.75
C GLY A 109 -1.63 -2.92 20.88
N HIS A 110 -1.45 -2.26 19.73
CA HIS A 110 -0.15 -2.21 19.05
C HIS A 110 0.47 -0.82 19.27
N ALA A 111 1.04 -0.61 20.45
CA ALA A 111 1.95 0.50 20.66
C ALA A 111 3.17 0.26 19.76
N TRP A 112 3.17 0.84 18.56
CA TRP A 112 4.37 1.01 17.77
C TRP A 112 5.36 1.81 18.63
N SER A 113 6.41 1.13 19.10
CA SER A 113 7.60 1.77 19.64
C SER A 113 8.32 2.42 18.47
N ALA A 114 7.84 3.59 18.05
CA ALA A 114 8.64 4.50 17.24
C ALA A 114 9.81 4.94 18.10
N ASP A 115 10.94 4.23 18.05
CA ASP A 115 12.23 4.82 18.41
C ASP A 115 12.61 5.76 17.26
N PRO A 116 12.54 7.09 17.42
CA PRO A 116 12.78 8.03 16.33
C PRO A 116 14.29 8.26 16.07
N LEU A 117 15.18 7.46 16.69
CA LEU A 117 16.61 7.77 16.78
C LEU A 117 17.56 6.65 16.32
N SER A 118 17.11 5.68 15.50
CA SER A 118 18.05 4.75 14.84
C SER A 118 18.40 5.18 13.41
N ASN A 119 18.80 6.43 13.24
CA ASN A 119 19.59 6.86 12.09
C ASN A 119 20.48 8.04 12.49
N GLY A 120 21.56 7.71 13.20
CA GLY A 120 22.53 8.71 13.63
C GLY A 120 23.70 8.07 14.37
N GLN A 121 24.62 7.45 13.64
CA GLN A 121 26.03 7.56 14.03
C GLN A 121 26.93 7.81 12.80
N PRO A 122 27.83 8.82 12.89
CA PRO A 122 28.81 9.14 11.86
C PRO A 122 29.97 8.15 11.88
N LEU A 123 30.47 7.82 10.68
CA LEU A 123 31.77 7.17 10.51
C LEU A 123 32.86 8.13 11.00
N SER A 124 33.43 7.88 12.18
CA SER A 124 34.70 8.47 12.61
C SER A 124 35.43 7.58 13.61
N LEU A 125 36.76 7.61 13.49
CA LEU A 125 37.85 6.94 14.20
C LEU A 125 38.27 5.60 13.60
N ALA A 126 39.35 5.57 12.80
CA ALA A 126 40.75 5.76 13.18
C ALA A 126 41.24 4.64 14.10
N ASN A 127 41.93 3.68 13.49
CA ASN A 127 43.26 3.24 13.91
C ASN A 127 44.02 2.78 12.66
#